data_AF-A0A9P7BMC1-F1
#
_entry.id   AF-A0A9P7BMC1-F1
#
_cell.length_a   1.000
_cell.length_b   1.000
_cell.length_c   1.000
_cell.angle_alpha   90.00
_cell.angle_beta   90.00
_cell.angle_gamma   90.00
#
_symmetry.space_group_name_H-M   'P 1'
#
loop_
_entity.id
_entity.type
_entity.pdbx_description
1 polymer ?
#
loop_
_entity_poly.entity_id
_entity_poly.type
_entity_poly.pdbx_seq_one_letter_code
_entity_poly.pdbx_strand_id
1 'polypeptide(L)'
;MTINSNSYCNNLRIEIKELAQELLPFAEPKTTTEKLSTLWLNLTETIERLGDPYLSSERMLLLTEKFMMDVLVQNLNTNHFPGLSCHAEFLEIQDWFDHHDPSSFFLVRLRQELSLLIVNSKTDDIEERRKKSVERNWHHIYRGLQKSYPKSYLSAPADNLGLLKKQQAYSLRLRQLVEKVVDLGYAIKGQEAYITAMDVKEGVQIFDANVMEDEDGQKSGTIALCISPPFVIKVSDHYEPLVKGRVLCFPELPTDAVSHTINT
;
A
#
# COMPACT_ATOMS: atom_id res chain seq x y z
N MET A 1 17.97 11.96 -13.59
CA MET A 1 16.93 11.12 -14.23
C MET A 1 15.60 11.58 -13.66
N THR A 2 14.80 12.33 -14.43
CA THR A 2 13.51 12.84 -13.95
C THR A 2 12.49 11.72 -14.05
N ILE A 3 12.07 11.18 -12.91
CA ILE A 3 11.07 10.12 -12.85
C ILE A 3 9.70 10.78 -13.04
N ASN A 4 8.92 10.30 -14.01
CA ASN A 4 7.50 10.67 -14.07
C ASN A 4 6.72 9.88 -13.01
N SER A 5 6.87 10.29 -11.74
CA SER A 5 6.37 9.57 -10.56
C SER A 5 4.86 9.29 -10.63
N ASN A 6 4.10 10.13 -11.33
CA ASN A 6 2.68 9.93 -11.59
C ASN A 6 2.42 8.66 -12.43
N SER A 7 3.16 8.48 -13.54
CA SER A 7 3.07 7.27 -14.36
C SER A 7 3.44 6.01 -13.59
N TYR A 8 4.47 6.06 -12.74
CA TYR A 8 4.89 4.90 -11.96
C TYR A 8 3.87 4.48 -10.90
N CYS A 9 3.32 5.42 -10.13
CA CYS A 9 2.32 5.11 -9.11
C CYS A 9 1.02 4.58 -9.74
N ASN A 10 0.63 5.07 -10.92
CA ASN A 10 -0.50 4.51 -11.65
C ASN A 10 -0.21 3.11 -12.20
N ASN A 11 0.98 2.88 -12.78
CA ASN A 11 1.39 1.55 -13.25
C ASN A 11 1.41 0.52 -12.11
N LEU A 12 1.89 0.92 -10.92
CA LEU A 12 1.85 0.09 -9.72
C LEU A 12 0.43 -0.36 -9.38
N ARG A 13 -0.55 0.56 -9.39
CA ARG A 13 -1.96 0.25 -9.13
C ARG A 13 -2.53 -0.71 -10.17
N ILE A 14 -2.18 -0.53 -11.44
CA ILE A 14 -2.60 -1.42 -12.54
C ILE A 14 -2.05 -2.83 -12.32
N GLU A 15 -0.74 -2.98 -12.05
CA GLU A 15 -0.11 -4.28 -11.83
C GLU A 15 -0.69 -5.01 -10.60
N ILE A 16 -0.96 -4.26 -9.51
CA ILE A 16 -1.64 -4.80 -8.31
C ILE A 16 -3.03 -5.31 -8.67
N LYS A 17 -3.82 -4.50 -9.38
CA LYS A 17 -5.19 -4.85 -9.78
C LYS A 17 -5.22 -6.09 -10.67
N GLU A 18 -4.31 -6.21 -11.63
CA GLU A 18 -4.19 -7.40 -12.49
C GLU A 18 -3.92 -8.67 -11.67
N LEU A 19 -2.95 -8.62 -10.75
CA LEU A 19 -2.64 -9.76 -9.88
C LEU A 19 -3.79 -10.12 -8.94
N ALA A 20 -4.52 -9.12 -8.44
CA ALA A 20 -5.70 -9.35 -7.59
C ALA A 20 -6.86 -9.97 -8.39
N GLN A 21 -7.11 -9.50 -9.61
CA GLN A 21 -8.14 -10.00 -10.51
C GLN A 21 -7.93 -11.48 -10.88
N GLU A 22 -6.69 -11.94 -11.01
CA GLU A 22 -6.39 -13.35 -11.28
C GLU A 22 -6.85 -14.32 -10.17
N LEU A 23 -7.00 -13.83 -8.94
CA LEU A 23 -7.44 -14.61 -7.79
C LEU A 23 -8.95 -14.56 -7.60
N LEU A 24 -9.61 -13.52 -8.11
CA LEU A 24 -11.05 -13.30 -7.92
C LEU A 24 -11.94 -14.46 -8.37
N PRO A 25 -11.66 -15.19 -9.49
CA PRO A 25 -12.43 -16.38 -9.86
C PRO A 25 -12.40 -17.53 -8.83
N PHE A 26 -11.45 -17.48 -7.89
CA PHE A 26 -11.31 -18.47 -6.80
C PHE A 26 -11.85 -17.95 -5.47
N ALA A 27 -12.46 -16.76 -5.46
CA ALA A 27 -13.08 -16.18 -4.28
C ALA A 27 -14.32 -16.98 -3.88
N GLU A 28 -14.35 -17.48 -2.66
CA GLU A 28 -15.56 -18.03 -2.06
C GLU A 28 -16.10 -17.01 -1.07
N PRO A 29 -17.30 -16.43 -1.28
CA PRO A 29 -17.75 -15.25 -0.54
C PRO A 29 -17.55 -15.35 0.97
N LYS A 30 -18.00 -16.45 1.58
CA LYS A 30 -17.80 -16.71 3.02
C LYS A 30 -16.33 -16.83 3.41
N THR A 31 -15.66 -17.85 2.89
CA THR A 31 -14.28 -18.20 3.28
C THR A 31 -13.31 -17.05 2.99
N THR A 32 -13.42 -16.42 1.82
CA THR A 32 -12.53 -15.33 1.40
C THR A 32 -12.79 -14.08 2.24
N THR A 33 -14.05 -13.73 2.55
CA THR A 33 -14.36 -12.61 3.46
C THR A 33 -13.76 -12.84 4.84
N GLU A 34 -14.00 -14.01 5.44
CA GLU A 34 -13.46 -14.36 6.76
C GLU A 34 -11.93 -14.27 6.78
N LYS A 35 -11.25 -14.80 5.76
CA LYS A 35 -9.79 -14.78 5.69
C LYS A 35 -9.20 -13.41 5.42
N LEU A 36 -9.78 -12.62 4.50
CA LEU A 36 -9.36 -11.24 4.26
C LEU A 36 -9.51 -10.38 5.51
N SER A 37 -10.58 -10.58 6.28
CA SER A 37 -10.80 -9.86 7.55
C SER A 37 -9.70 -10.09 8.58
N THR A 38 -9.01 -11.24 8.53
CA THR A 38 -7.88 -11.52 9.45
C THR A 38 -6.59 -10.79 9.11
N LEU A 39 -6.50 -10.15 7.93
CA LEU A 39 -5.29 -9.42 7.52
C LEU A 39 -5.15 -8.09 8.26
N TRP A 40 -6.26 -7.53 8.77
CA TRP A 40 -6.28 -6.28 9.54
C TRP A 40 -7.13 -6.41 10.79
N LEU A 41 -6.49 -6.38 11.95
CA LEU A 41 -7.19 -6.45 13.24
C LEU A 41 -8.08 -5.22 13.49
N ASN A 42 -7.73 -4.07 12.91
CA ASN A 42 -8.44 -2.81 13.10
C ASN A 42 -9.60 -2.59 12.12
N LEU A 43 -9.79 -3.46 11.12
CA LEU A 43 -10.81 -3.27 10.07
C LEU A 43 -11.96 -4.27 10.14
N THR A 44 -12.04 -5.09 11.18
CA THR A 44 -13.08 -6.12 11.31
C THR A 44 -14.49 -5.53 11.21
N GLU A 45 -14.81 -4.52 12.01
CA GLU A 45 -16.13 -3.86 12.00
C GLU A 45 -16.44 -3.20 10.64
N THR A 46 -15.43 -2.54 10.04
CA THR A 46 -15.57 -1.93 8.71
C THR A 46 -15.90 -2.97 7.65
N ILE A 47 -15.20 -4.11 7.65
CA ILE A 47 -15.39 -5.17 6.67
C ILE A 47 -16.75 -5.85 6.86
N GLU A 48 -17.19 -6.07 8.11
CA GLU A 48 -18.53 -6.57 8.42
C GLU A 48 -19.61 -5.63 7.89
N ARG A 49 -19.47 -4.31 8.11
CA ARG A 49 -20.41 -3.32 7.58
C ARG A 49 -20.42 -3.25 6.04
N LEU A 50 -19.31 -3.56 5.39
CA LEU A 50 -19.21 -3.61 3.92
C LEU A 50 -19.78 -4.89 3.30
N GLY A 51 -19.99 -5.95 4.09
CA GLY A 51 -20.43 -7.25 3.59
C GLY A 51 -21.49 -7.87 4.51
N ASP A 52 -22.76 -7.62 4.23
CA ASP A 52 -23.88 -8.30 4.91
C ASP A 52 -24.53 -9.34 3.97
N PRO A 53 -24.35 -10.66 4.19
CA PRO A 53 -23.54 -11.33 5.23
C PRO A 53 -22.06 -11.53 4.87
N TYR A 54 -21.69 -11.31 3.60
CA TYR A 54 -20.32 -11.45 3.09
C TYR A 54 -20.05 -10.39 2.03
N LEU A 55 -18.77 -10.14 1.74
CA LEU A 55 -18.37 -9.15 0.73
C LEU A 55 -18.81 -9.56 -0.67
N SER A 56 -19.10 -8.57 -1.51
CA SER A 56 -19.22 -8.78 -2.95
C SER A 56 -17.86 -9.06 -3.59
N SER A 57 -17.87 -9.57 -4.82
CA SER A 57 -16.65 -9.77 -5.61
C SER A 57 -15.86 -8.47 -5.80
N GLU A 58 -16.54 -7.34 -6.02
CA GLU A 58 -15.85 -6.04 -6.13
C GLU A 58 -15.15 -5.66 -4.82
N ARG A 59 -15.79 -5.86 -3.67
CA ARG A 59 -15.18 -5.53 -2.37
C ARG A 59 -14.01 -6.47 -2.02
N MET A 60 -14.11 -7.75 -2.35
CA MET A 60 -13.00 -8.69 -2.20
C MET A 60 -11.79 -8.31 -3.07
N LEU A 61 -12.04 -7.83 -4.29
CA LEU A 61 -10.99 -7.31 -5.16
C LEU A 61 -10.31 -6.10 -4.51
N LEU A 62 -11.09 -5.11 -4.04
CA LEU A 62 -10.54 -3.90 -3.41
C LEU A 62 -9.72 -4.20 -2.14
N LEU A 63 -10.17 -5.13 -1.29
CA LEU A 63 -9.38 -5.57 -0.13
C LEU A 63 -8.11 -6.30 -0.55
N THR A 64 -8.14 -7.08 -1.62
CA THR A 64 -6.93 -7.74 -2.13
C THR A 64 -5.92 -6.73 -2.64
N GLU A 65 -6.38 -5.72 -3.39
CA GLU A 65 -5.56 -4.58 -3.83
C GLU A 65 -4.98 -3.83 -2.62
N LYS A 66 -5.81 -3.54 -1.61
CA LYS A 66 -5.39 -2.89 -0.35
C LYS A 66 -4.29 -3.67 0.34
N PHE A 67 -4.43 -4.98 0.52
CA PHE A 67 -3.43 -5.80 1.20
C PHE A 67 -2.08 -5.74 0.50
N MET A 68 -2.08 -5.85 -0.83
CA MET A 68 -0.85 -5.72 -1.60
C MET A 68 -0.25 -4.31 -1.45
N MET A 69 -1.08 -3.27 -1.55
CA MET A 69 -0.65 -1.87 -1.44
C MET A 69 -0.08 -1.55 -0.05
N ASP A 70 -0.72 -1.98 1.03
CA ASP A 70 -0.30 -1.73 2.42
C ASP A 70 1.10 -2.29 2.69
N VAL A 71 1.47 -3.40 2.07
CA VAL A 71 2.81 -3.99 2.18
C VAL A 71 3.80 -3.27 1.28
N LEU A 72 3.41 -2.99 0.03
CA LEU A 72 4.29 -2.40 -0.97
C LEU A 72 4.65 -0.95 -0.62
N VAL A 73 3.69 -0.17 -0.13
CA VAL A 73 3.88 1.27 0.19
C VAL A 73 4.91 1.50 1.30
N GLN A 74 5.18 0.50 2.15
CA GLN A 74 6.23 0.58 3.17
C GLN A 74 7.62 0.83 2.57
N ASN A 75 7.88 0.32 1.36
CA ASN A 75 9.13 0.55 0.64
C ASN A 75 9.25 1.98 0.07
N LEU A 76 8.11 2.69 -0.04
CA LEU A 76 8.03 4.06 -0.53
C LEU A 76 8.19 5.09 0.58
N ASN A 77 8.22 4.68 1.85
CA ASN A 77 8.54 5.56 2.97
C ASN A 77 9.94 6.16 2.75
N THR A 78 10.05 7.48 2.84
CA THR A 78 11.29 8.24 2.60
C THR A 78 12.41 7.93 3.58
N ASN A 79 12.05 7.44 4.77
CA ASN A 79 12.99 7.11 5.85
C ASN A 79 13.31 5.60 5.85
N HIS A 80 12.63 4.87 4.96
CA HIS A 80 12.66 3.48 4.53
C HIS A 80 13.83 3.02 3.63
N PHE A 81 15.05 2.71 4.08
CA PHE A 81 16.18 2.26 3.21
C PHE A 81 16.46 0.75 3.26
N PRO A 82 15.74 -0.12 2.51
CA PRO A 82 16.10 -1.53 2.45
C PRO A 82 17.57 -1.71 2.03
N GLY A 83 18.29 -2.61 2.70
CA GLY A 83 19.74 -2.78 2.49
C GLY A 83 20.62 -2.07 3.51
N LEU A 84 20.11 -1.04 4.21
CA LEU A 84 20.86 -0.33 5.27
C LEU A 84 20.28 -0.59 6.67
N SER A 85 21.16 -0.64 7.66
CA SER A 85 20.78 -0.79 9.08
C SER A 85 20.56 0.55 9.80
N CYS A 86 20.93 1.68 9.18
CA CYS A 86 20.96 3.01 9.81
C CYS A 86 19.60 3.72 9.89
N HIS A 87 18.52 2.97 10.09
CA HIS A 87 17.17 3.52 10.08
C HIS A 87 16.89 4.45 11.25
N ALA A 88 17.21 4.00 12.46
CA ALA A 88 16.97 4.78 13.67
C ALA A 88 17.85 6.03 13.68
N GLU A 89 19.10 5.87 13.29
CA GLU A 89 20.09 6.93 13.21
C GLU A 89 19.71 7.98 12.15
N PHE A 90 19.17 7.55 11.00
CA PHE A 90 18.65 8.49 10.01
C PHE A 90 17.45 9.28 10.55
N LEU A 91 16.54 8.65 11.29
CA LEU A 91 15.39 9.32 11.89
C LEU A 91 15.83 10.34 12.95
N GLU A 92 16.82 10.03 13.78
CA GLU A 92 17.37 10.96 14.78
C GLU A 92 18.03 12.17 14.10
N ILE A 93 18.81 11.94 13.03
CA ILE A 93 19.41 13.02 12.25
C ILE A 93 18.33 13.87 11.58
N GLN A 94 17.32 13.22 11.00
CA GLN A 94 16.18 13.90 10.39
C GLN A 94 15.47 14.80 11.40
N ASP A 95 15.10 14.27 12.55
CA ASP A 95 14.42 15.03 13.60
C ASP A 95 15.27 16.23 14.05
N TRP A 96 16.58 16.04 14.23
CA TRP A 96 17.46 17.14 14.61
C TRP A 96 17.46 18.26 13.56
N PHE A 97 17.63 17.93 12.27
CA PHE A 97 17.66 18.94 11.20
C PHE A 97 16.29 19.59 10.97
N ASP A 98 15.19 18.84 11.08
CA ASP A 98 13.83 19.39 10.99
C ASP A 98 13.60 20.48 12.06
N HIS A 99 14.29 20.40 13.22
CA HIS A 99 14.22 21.41 14.29
C HIS A 99 15.28 22.54 14.19
N HIS A 100 16.40 22.33 13.48
CA HIS A 100 17.57 23.24 13.55
C HIS A 100 18.01 23.82 12.19
N ASP A 101 17.55 23.28 11.07
CA ASP A 101 17.87 23.75 9.72
C ASP A 101 16.59 24.06 8.91
N PRO A 102 16.24 25.34 8.72
CA PRO A 102 15.05 25.72 7.97
C PRO A 102 15.16 25.44 6.46
N SER A 103 16.35 25.13 5.93
CA SER A 103 16.56 24.95 4.48
C SER A 103 16.24 23.54 3.99
N SER A 104 16.21 22.53 4.88
CA SER A 104 16.09 21.09 4.57
C SER A 104 17.16 20.52 3.60
N PHE A 105 18.09 21.34 3.12
CA PHE A 105 19.04 20.99 2.06
C PHE A 105 19.92 19.81 2.46
N PHE A 106 20.43 19.83 3.70
CA PHE A 106 21.31 18.78 4.18
C PHE A 106 20.59 17.42 4.24
N LEU A 107 19.37 17.38 4.76
CA LEU A 107 18.58 16.15 4.83
C LEU A 107 18.25 15.58 3.45
N VAL A 108 17.90 16.46 2.51
CA VAL A 108 17.67 16.04 1.12
C VAL A 108 18.93 15.41 0.55
N ARG A 109 20.10 16.04 0.73
CA ARG A 109 21.38 15.47 0.26
C ARG A 109 21.74 14.16 0.95
N LEU A 110 21.58 14.07 2.27
CA LEU A 110 21.85 12.84 3.01
C LEU A 110 20.98 11.67 2.51
N ARG A 111 19.68 11.90 2.32
CA ARG A 111 18.76 10.91 1.76
C ARG A 111 19.19 10.44 0.36
N GLN A 112 19.61 11.38 -0.49
CA GLN A 112 20.09 11.09 -1.85
C GLN A 112 21.36 10.26 -1.83
N GLU A 113 22.35 10.63 -1.02
CA GLU A 113 23.62 9.91 -0.90
C GLU A 113 23.44 8.49 -0.33
N LEU A 114 22.59 8.31 0.68
CA LEU A 114 22.26 6.99 1.21
C LEU A 114 21.57 6.11 0.15
N SER A 115 20.70 6.69 -0.66
CA SER A 115 20.05 5.96 -1.77
C SER A 115 21.05 5.58 -2.86
N LEU A 116 21.97 6.48 -3.20
CA LEU A 116 23.05 6.22 -4.17
C LEU A 116 24.00 5.14 -3.67
N LEU A 117 24.31 5.10 -2.38
CA LEU A 117 25.14 4.06 -1.78
C LEU A 117 24.54 2.67 -2.01
N ILE A 118 23.23 2.51 -1.83
CA ILE A 118 22.55 1.22 -2.02
C ILE A 118 22.58 0.82 -3.50
N VAL A 119 22.20 1.74 -4.40
CA VAL A 119 22.09 1.47 -5.83
C VAL A 119 23.45 1.17 -6.47
N ASN A 120 24.52 1.82 -6.01
CA ASN A 120 25.87 1.66 -6.55
C ASN A 120 26.71 0.64 -5.77
N SER A 121 26.20 0.10 -4.67
CA SER A 121 26.94 -0.87 -3.86
C SER A 121 27.28 -2.11 -4.68
N LYS A 122 28.55 -2.51 -4.62
CA LYS A 122 29.03 -3.81 -5.12
C LYS A 122 29.31 -4.79 -3.99
N THR A 123 28.94 -4.43 -2.76
CA THR A 123 29.21 -5.24 -1.57
C THR A 123 28.09 -6.25 -1.39
N ASP A 124 28.48 -7.52 -1.22
CA ASP A 124 27.55 -8.65 -1.08
C ASP A 124 26.55 -8.47 0.07
N ASP A 125 26.94 -7.82 1.17
CA ASP A 125 26.09 -7.60 2.35
C ASP A 125 24.89 -6.67 2.06
N ILE A 126 25.09 -5.55 1.35
CA ILE A 126 23.99 -4.63 0.99
C ILE A 126 23.01 -5.33 0.03
N GLU A 127 23.55 -6.05 -0.96
CA GLU A 127 22.72 -6.81 -1.90
C GLU A 127 21.96 -7.95 -1.22
N GLU A 128 22.58 -8.66 -0.27
CA GLU A 128 21.92 -9.71 0.50
C GLU A 128 20.78 -9.13 1.36
N ARG A 129 21.01 -8.01 2.04
CA ARG A 129 19.97 -7.33 2.84
C ARG A 129 18.83 -6.81 1.97
N ARG A 130 19.13 -6.26 0.79
CA ARG A 130 18.13 -5.86 -0.21
C ARG A 130 17.26 -7.04 -0.62
N LYS A 131 17.90 -8.15 -1.01
CA LYS A 131 17.21 -9.41 -1.35
C LYS A 131 16.35 -9.92 -0.20
N LYS A 132 16.85 -9.92 1.04
CA LYS A 132 16.07 -10.31 2.22
C LYS A 132 14.81 -9.45 2.41
N SER A 133 14.89 -8.14 2.16
CA SER A 133 13.71 -7.28 2.25
C SER A 133 12.67 -7.62 1.18
N VAL A 134 13.11 -7.80 -0.08
CA VAL A 134 12.26 -8.25 -1.19
C VAL A 134 11.60 -9.59 -0.85
N GLU A 135 12.38 -10.58 -0.42
CA GLU A 135 11.87 -11.90 -0.04
C GLU A 135 10.83 -11.81 1.07
N ARG A 136 11.07 -10.97 2.09
CA ARG A 136 10.14 -10.80 3.21
C ARG A 136 8.81 -10.22 2.75
N ASN A 137 8.83 -9.15 1.95
CA ASN A 137 7.58 -8.55 1.45
C ASN A 137 6.86 -9.50 0.50
N TRP A 138 7.59 -10.15 -0.42
CA TRP A 138 7.04 -11.16 -1.32
C TRP A 138 6.37 -12.32 -0.55
N HIS A 139 7.07 -12.93 0.41
CA HIS A 139 6.52 -14.02 1.22
C HIS A 139 5.27 -13.57 1.99
N HIS A 140 5.30 -12.37 2.57
CA HIS A 140 4.17 -11.86 3.34
C HIS A 140 2.92 -11.70 2.47
N ILE A 141 3.05 -11.05 1.31
CA ILE A 141 1.94 -10.89 0.36
C ILE A 141 1.49 -12.27 -0.14
N TYR A 142 2.41 -13.09 -0.65
CA TYR A 142 2.09 -14.39 -1.22
C TYR A 142 1.36 -15.29 -0.23
N ARG A 143 1.83 -15.37 1.02
CA ARG A 143 1.19 -16.19 2.07
C ARG A 143 -0.15 -15.62 2.51
N GLY A 144 -0.30 -14.31 2.58
CA GLY A 144 -1.60 -13.68 2.86
C GLY A 144 -2.63 -14.05 1.79
N LEU A 145 -2.27 -13.86 0.52
CA LEU A 145 -3.12 -14.21 -0.63
C LEU A 145 -3.43 -15.71 -0.70
N GLN A 146 -2.43 -16.57 -0.49
CA GLN A 146 -2.62 -18.03 -0.44
C GLN A 146 -3.63 -18.46 0.62
N LYS A 147 -3.60 -17.82 1.80
CA LYS A 147 -4.55 -18.10 2.90
C LYS A 147 -5.94 -17.56 2.62
N SER A 148 -6.04 -16.39 1.97
CA SER A 148 -7.33 -15.76 1.63
C SER A 148 -8.05 -16.41 0.46
N TYR A 149 -7.30 -17.05 -0.43
CA TYR A 149 -7.80 -17.76 -1.61
C TYR A 149 -7.40 -19.24 -1.59
N PRO A 150 -7.89 -20.03 -0.62
CA PRO A 150 -7.41 -21.40 -0.39
C PRO A 150 -7.68 -22.35 -1.57
N LYS A 151 -8.71 -22.09 -2.38
CA LYS A 151 -9.04 -22.87 -3.58
C LYS A 151 -8.32 -22.39 -4.85
N SER A 152 -7.50 -21.36 -4.77
CA SER A 152 -6.74 -20.86 -5.91
C SER A 152 -5.56 -21.78 -6.25
N TYR A 153 -5.00 -21.56 -7.44
CA TYR A 153 -3.75 -22.20 -7.86
C TYR A 153 -2.55 -21.79 -6.98
N LEU A 154 -2.67 -20.82 -6.08
CA LEU A 154 -1.62 -20.52 -5.08
C LEU A 154 -1.42 -21.66 -4.08
N SER A 155 -2.41 -22.52 -3.93
CA SER A 155 -2.37 -23.74 -3.10
C SER A 155 -2.32 -25.01 -3.97
N ALA A 156 -1.83 -24.90 -5.20
CA ALA A 156 -1.78 -26.02 -6.15
C ALA A 156 -1.11 -27.26 -5.54
N PRO A 157 -1.72 -28.45 -5.68
CA PRO A 157 -1.11 -29.69 -5.25
C PRO A 157 0.06 -30.07 -6.17
N ALA A 158 1.04 -30.81 -5.61
CA ALA A 158 2.31 -31.10 -6.28
C ALA A 158 2.17 -31.98 -7.54
N ASP A 159 1.04 -32.66 -7.72
CA ASP A 159 0.74 -33.56 -8.82
C ASP A 159 0.08 -32.86 -10.03
N ASN A 160 -0.38 -31.60 -9.88
CA ASN A 160 -1.00 -30.85 -10.98
C ASN A 160 0.00 -29.87 -11.62
N LEU A 161 0.75 -30.37 -12.62
CA LEU A 161 1.78 -29.60 -13.31
C LEU A 161 1.25 -28.31 -13.97
N GLY A 162 0.00 -28.29 -14.43
CA GLY A 162 -0.63 -27.11 -15.03
C GLY A 162 -0.83 -25.99 -14.01
N LEU A 163 -1.38 -26.32 -12.83
CA LEU A 163 -1.57 -25.36 -11.75
C LEU A 163 -0.24 -24.90 -11.14
N LEU A 164 0.76 -25.80 -11.03
CA LEU A 164 2.10 -25.43 -10.57
C LEU A 164 2.78 -24.40 -11.48
N LYS A 165 2.66 -24.55 -12.81
CA LYS A 165 3.19 -23.54 -13.75
C LYS A 165 2.52 -22.18 -13.55
N LYS A 166 1.20 -22.15 -13.33
CA LYS A 166 0.46 -20.91 -13.07
C LYS A 166 0.87 -20.29 -11.73
N GLN A 167 1.05 -21.11 -10.69
CA GLN A 167 1.55 -20.70 -9.38
C GLN A 167 2.95 -20.08 -9.47
N GLN A 168 3.88 -20.71 -10.18
CA GLN A 168 5.24 -20.21 -10.38
C GLN A 168 5.24 -18.90 -11.16
N ALA A 169 4.45 -18.79 -12.22
CA ALA A 169 4.33 -17.57 -13.00
C ALA A 169 3.78 -16.39 -12.17
N TYR A 170 2.74 -16.64 -11.38
CA TYR A 170 2.18 -15.64 -10.46
C TYR A 170 3.19 -15.21 -9.40
N SER A 171 3.84 -16.18 -8.75
CA SER A 171 4.87 -15.94 -7.75
C SER A 171 6.00 -15.07 -8.30
N LEU A 172 6.47 -15.36 -9.53
CA LEU A 172 7.50 -14.59 -10.21
C LEU A 172 7.04 -13.15 -10.49
N ARG A 173 5.82 -12.95 -11.02
CA ARG A 173 5.26 -11.61 -11.27
C ARG A 173 5.11 -10.81 -9.99
N LEU A 174 4.62 -11.44 -8.92
CA LEU A 174 4.49 -10.78 -7.61
C LEU A 174 5.87 -10.37 -7.06
N ARG A 175 6.88 -11.24 -7.20
CA ARG A 175 8.24 -10.90 -6.79
C ARG A 175 8.80 -9.73 -7.60
N GLN A 176 8.64 -9.75 -8.92
CA GLN A 176 9.05 -8.65 -9.80
C GLN A 176 8.35 -7.34 -9.45
N LEU A 177 7.07 -7.38 -9.06
CA LEU A 177 6.34 -6.22 -8.55
C LEU A 177 6.99 -5.65 -7.28
N VAL A 178 7.32 -6.52 -6.30
CA VAL A 178 8.02 -6.09 -5.07
C VAL A 178 9.38 -5.47 -5.39
N GLU A 179 10.17 -6.11 -6.26
CA GLU A 179 11.48 -5.59 -6.71
C GLU A 179 11.34 -4.20 -7.35
N LYS A 180 10.38 -4.04 -8.28
CA LYS A 180 10.06 -2.74 -8.91
C LYS A 180 9.70 -1.67 -7.88
N VAL A 181 8.91 -1.99 -6.86
CA VAL A 181 8.51 -1.02 -5.82
C VAL A 181 9.68 -0.65 -4.92
N VAL A 182 10.55 -1.60 -4.58
CA VAL A 182 11.78 -1.32 -3.84
C VAL A 182 12.68 -0.39 -4.64
N ASP A 183 12.87 -0.66 -5.93
CA ASP A 183 13.67 0.18 -6.81
C ASP A 183 13.05 1.58 -6.97
N LEU A 184 11.72 1.66 -7.14
CA LEU A 184 10.98 2.93 -7.13
C LEU A 184 11.18 3.69 -5.81
N GLY A 185 11.20 3.00 -4.69
CA GLY A 185 11.45 3.56 -3.37
C GLY A 185 12.81 4.27 -3.28
N TYR A 186 13.88 3.69 -3.83
CA TYR A 186 15.19 4.37 -3.92
C TYR A 186 15.15 5.54 -4.89
N ALA A 187 14.48 5.35 -6.02
CA ALA A 187 14.42 6.34 -7.09
C ALA A 187 13.67 7.61 -6.63
N ILE A 188 12.62 7.46 -5.81
CA ILE A 188 11.92 8.54 -5.10
C ILE A 188 12.85 9.25 -4.11
N LYS A 189 13.58 8.49 -3.28
CA LYS A 189 14.49 9.05 -2.29
C LYS A 189 15.66 9.82 -2.91
N GLY A 190 16.06 9.45 -4.12
CA GLY A 190 17.04 10.16 -4.93
C GLY A 190 16.56 11.48 -5.54
N GLN A 191 15.26 11.80 -5.47
CA GLN A 191 14.76 13.10 -5.94
C GLN A 191 15.05 14.22 -4.93
N GLU A 192 15.01 15.48 -5.38
CA GLU A 192 15.01 16.63 -4.48
C GLU A 192 13.65 16.78 -3.80
N ALA A 193 12.57 16.61 -4.56
CA ALA A 193 11.21 16.61 -4.04
C ALA A 193 11.01 15.53 -2.97
N TYR A 194 10.26 15.87 -1.91
CA TYR A 194 9.88 14.92 -0.87
C TYR A 194 8.56 14.26 -1.26
N ILE A 195 8.65 13.15 -2.00
CA ILE A 195 7.49 12.36 -2.41
C ILE A 195 7.20 11.33 -1.33
N THR A 196 5.96 11.26 -0.87
CA THR A 196 5.54 10.29 0.14
C THR A 196 4.10 9.83 -0.09
N ALA A 197 3.75 8.68 0.49
CA ALA A 197 2.36 8.27 0.64
C ALA A 197 1.78 8.98 1.87
N MET A 198 0.64 9.63 1.69
CA MET A 198 -0.06 10.31 2.79
C MET A 198 -0.70 9.27 3.71
N ASP A 199 -0.53 9.45 5.02
CA ASP A 199 -1.20 8.62 6.03
C ASP A 199 -2.72 8.92 6.02
N VAL A 200 -3.53 7.87 5.98
CA VAL A 200 -5.00 7.98 5.91
C VAL A 200 -5.60 7.29 7.12
N LYS A 201 -6.32 8.04 7.95
CA LYS A 201 -6.93 7.53 9.17
C LYS A 201 -8.31 6.95 8.87
N GLU A 202 -8.34 5.68 8.48
CA GLU A 202 -9.56 4.91 8.26
C GLU A 202 -10.48 4.94 9.49
N GLY A 203 -11.79 5.07 9.26
CA GLY A 203 -12.84 5.16 10.28
C GLY A 203 -13.02 6.54 10.92
N VAL A 204 -12.10 7.50 10.70
CA VAL A 204 -12.13 8.80 11.40
C VAL A 204 -11.92 9.99 10.46
N GLN A 205 -11.09 9.83 9.43
CA GLN A 205 -10.78 10.91 8.49
C GLN A 205 -11.94 11.16 7.52
N ILE A 206 -12.27 12.43 7.34
CA ILE A 206 -13.25 12.89 6.36
C ILE A 206 -12.63 12.84 4.96
N PHE A 207 -13.43 12.45 3.98
CA PHE A 207 -13.06 12.43 2.57
C PHE A 207 -12.62 13.83 2.07
N ASP A 208 -11.47 13.89 1.39
CA ASP A 208 -10.99 15.09 0.71
C ASP A 208 -10.84 14.83 -0.80
N ALA A 209 -11.77 15.42 -1.57
CA ALA A 209 -11.82 15.27 -3.02
C ALA A 209 -10.59 15.83 -3.77
N ASN A 210 -9.78 16.68 -3.13
CA ASN A 210 -8.57 17.22 -3.74
C ASN A 210 -7.47 16.16 -3.86
N VAL A 211 -7.41 15.24 -2.89
CA VAL A 211 -6.33 14.26 -2.77
C VAL A 211 -6.81 12.82 -2.86
N MET A 212 -8.14 12.57 -2.89
CA MET A 212 -8.72 11.23 -2.94
C MET A 212 -9.88 11.12 -3.93
N GLU A 213 -10.15 9.88 -4.33
CA GLU A 213 -11.30 9.46 -5.12
C GLU A 213 -11.97 8.27 -4.42
N ASP A 214 -13.28 8.36 -4.27
CA ASP A 214 -14.09 7.28 -3.71
C ASP A 214 -14.46 6.27 -4.81
N GLU A 215 -14.27 4.98 -4.54
CA GLU A 215 -14.55 3.90 -5.48
C GLU A 215 -16.05 3.77 -5.82
N ASP A 216 -16.94 4.22 -4.93
CA ASP A 216 -18.39 4.25 -5.16
C ASP A 216 -18.88 5.62 -5.65
N GLY A 217 -17.96 6.56 -5.90
CA GLY A 217 -18.27 7.89 -6.42
C GLY A 217 -18.83 8.88 -5.39
N GLN A 218 -18.78 8.55 -4.09
CA GLN A 218 -19.20 9.47 -3.02
C GLN A 218 -18.39 10.76 -3.05
N LYS A 219 -19.02 11.85 -2.59
CA LYS A 219 -18.44 13.21 -2.57
C LYS A 219 -18.21 13.76 -1.17
N SER A 220 -18.70 13.07 -0.15
CA SER A 220 -18.51 13.33 1.27
C SER A 220 -18.64 12.01 2.03
N GLY A 221 -18.32 12.01 3.32
CA GLY A 221 -18.31 10.81 4.14
C GLY A 221 -17.03 10.61 4.93
N THR A 222 -17.07 9.59 5.80
CA THR A 222 -15.89 9.13 6.53
C THR A 222 -15.22 8.03 5.74
N ILE A 223 -13.90 8.09 5.59
CA ILE A 223 -13.13 7.07 4.87
C ILE A 223 -13.23 5.75 5.64
N ALA A 224 -13.89 4.76 5.06
CA ALA A 224 -14.00 3.41 5.60
C ALA A 224 -12.71 2.62 5.35
N LEU A 225 -12.23 2.64 4.09
CA LEU A 225 -11.02 1.95 3.67
C LEU A 225 -10.19 2.84 2.76
N CYS A 226 -8.88 2.81 2.95
CA CYS A 226 -7.89 3.32 2.02
C CYS A 226 -7.32 2.15 1.21
N ILE A 227 -7.75 2.02 -0.05
CA ILE A 227 -7.30 0.96 -0.96
C ILE A 227 -5.90 1.30 -1.49
N SER A 228 -5.67 2.56 -1.83
CA SER A 228 -4.35 3.09 -2.13
C SER A 228 -4.22 4.50 -1.60
N PRO A 229 -3.14 4.79 -0.83
CA PRO A 229 -2.98 6.13 -0.28
C PRO A 229 -2.73 7.16 -1.40
N PRO A 230 -3.06 8.44 -1.15
CA PRO A 230 -2.59 9.53 -1.98
C PRO A 230 -1.06 9.56 -2.00
N PHE A 231 -0.49 9.70 -3.18
CA PHE A 231 0.92 10.02 -3.33
C PHE A 231 1.05 11.53 -3.53
N VAL A 232 1.86 12.16 -2.70
CA VAL A 232 1.96 13.62 -2.61
C VAL A 232 3.42 14.07 -2.65
N ILE A 233 3.65 15.29 -3.13
CA ILE A 233 4.90 16.03 -2.90
C ILE A 233 4.66 16.95 -1.70
N LYS A 234 5.55 16.91 -0.70
CA LYS A 234 5.60 17.94 0.35
C LYS A 234 6.31 19.17 -0.21
N VAL A 235 5.58 20.28 -0.35
CA VAL A 235 6.09 21.59 -0.77
C VAL A 235 5.99 22.53 0.42
N SER A 236 7.10 22.72 1.14
CA SER A 236 7.21 23.57 2.34
C SER A 236 6.13 23.30 3.40
N ASP A 237 4.98 23.96 3.27
CA ASP A 237 3.84 23.98 4.20
C ASP A 237 2.59 23.21 3.73
N HIS A 238 2.57 22.70 2.50
CA HIS A 238 1.41 21.97 1.96
C HIS A 238 1.83 20.73 1.14
N TYR A 239 0.81 19.95 0.76
CA TYR A 239 0.97 18.74 -0.05
C TYR A 239 0.33 18.96 -1.42
N GLU A 240 1.10 18.70 -2.48
CA GLU A 240 0.59 18.67 -3.85
C GLU A 240 0.31 17.22 -4.27
N PRO A 241 -0.91 16.88 -4.72
CA PRO A 241 -1.24 15.51 -5.12
C PRO A 241 -0.55 15.14 -6.44
N LEU A 242 0.28 14.10 -6.40
CA LEU A 242 0.80 13.45 -7.60
C LEU A 242 -0.20 12.46 -8.17
N VAL A 243 -0.75 11.63 -7.27
CA VAL A 243 -1.77 10.64 -7.60
C VAL A 243 -2.76 10.60 -6.45
N LYS A 244 -4.04 10.84 -6.75
CA LYS A 244 -5.10 10.79 -5.74
C LYS A 244 -5.20 9.40 -5.13
N GLY A 245 -5.48 9.32 -3.84
CA GLY A 245 -5.77 8.07 -3.16
C GLY A 245 -7.06 7.45 -3.66
N ARG A 246 -7.16 6.13 -3.60
CA ARG A 246 -8.38 5.36 -3.85
C ARG A 246 -8.94 4.92 -2.52
N VAL A 247 -10.16 5.33 -2.21
CA VAL A 247 -10.79 5.07 -0.91
C VAL A 247 -12.21 4.53 -1.10
N LEU A 248 -12.73 3.90 -0.05
CA LEU A 248 -14.17 3.67 0.11
C LEU A 248 -14.62 4.49 1.30
N CYS A 249 -15.69 5.26 1.14
CA CYS A 249 -16.31 6.05 2.18
C CYS A 249 -17.55 5.35 2.71
N PHE A 250 -17.88 5.58 3.97
CA PHE A 250 -19.24 5.42 4.44
C PHE A 250 -19.99 6.75 4.24
N PRO A 251 -21.21 6.71 3.70
CA PRO A 251 -22.00 7.91 3.53
C PRO A 251 -22.25 8.57 4.89
N GLU A 252 -22.32 9.90 4.90
CA GLU A 252 -22.72 10.64 6.08
C GLU A 252 -24.13 10.21 6.49
N LEU A 253 -24.30 9.82 7.75
CA LEU A 253 -25.63 9.55 8.29
C LEU A 253 -26.42 10.88 8.26
N PRO A 254 -27.64 10.91 7.71
CA PRO A 254 -28.45 12.12 7.75
C PRO A 254 -28.68 12.55 9.19
N THR A 255 -28.42 13.81 9.48
CA THR A 255 -28.47 14.44 10.81
C THR A 255 -29.85 14.38 11.48
N ASP A 256 -30.90 13.98 10.75
CA ASP A 256 -32.29 13.98 11.20
C ASP A 256 -32.72 12.73 11.98
N ALA A 257 -31.86 11.71 12.10
CA ALA A 257 -32.22 10.44 12.74
C ALA A 257 -32.14 10.43 14.29
N VAL A 258 -31.66 11.51 14.93
CA VAL A 258 -31.39 11.52 16.39
C VAL A 258 -32.50 12.22 17.21
N SER A 259 -33.53 12.80 16.56
CA SER A 259 -34.53 13.63 17.27
C SER A 259 -35.87 12.95 17.61
N HIS A 260 -36.05 11.66 17.32
CA HIS A 260 -37.32 10.96 17.60
C HIS A 260 -37.12 9.66 18.36
N THR A 261 -36.67 9.75 19.60
CA THR A 261 -36.98 8.76 20.65
C THR A 261 -36.61 9.36 22.00
N ILE A 262 -37.53 10.13 22.58
CA ILE A 262 -37.86 10.22 24.02
C ILE A 262 -39.08 11.13 24.08
N ASN A 263 -40.26 10.54 24.29
CA ASN A 263 -41.38 11.09 25.05
C ASN A 263 -42.55 10.08 25.03
N THR A 264 -42.48 9.13 25.96
CA THR A 264 -43.65 8.52 26.62
C THR A 264 -43.27 8.25 28.06
#